data_AF-X1VZ46-F1
#
_entry.id   AF-X1VZ46-F1
#
_cell.length_a   1.000
_cell.length_b   1.000
_cell.length_c   1.000
_cell.angle_alpha   90.00
_cell.angle_beta   90.00
_cell.angle_gamma   90.00
#
_symmetry.space_group_name_H-M   'P 1'
#
loop_
_entity.id
_entity.type
_entity.pdbx_description
1 polymer ?
#
loop_
_entity_poly.entity_id
_entity_poly.type
_entity_poly.pdbx_seq_one_letter_code
_entity_poly.pdbx_strand_id
1 'polypeptide(L)'
;DRIDGVAAERIFAPWLDAEEIMRQKEIPLFSLESKAALKSFDIVGFSLTNELCYTNVLNMLDLGGVNIRSSLRAEDDPLIIGGGGMANCCEPVADFFDLFLLGEGEEAVVELAGLVKAGKKAGTSKKEILLEAAKRFDWAYVPAFYKFEYNGSK
;
A
#
# COMPACT_ATOMS: atom_id res chain seq x y z
N ASP A 1 -10.29 -1.76 18.58
CA ASP A 1 -10.00 -0.55 19.39
C ASP A 1 -9.98 0.71 18.55
N ARG A 2 -10.29 1.89 19.12
CA ARG A 2 -10.15 3.19 18.42
C ARG A 2 -8.77 3.77 18.69
N ILE A 3 -8.06 4.16 17.63
CA ILE A 3 -6.77 4.84 17.73
C ILE A 3 -7.03 6.34 17.54
N ASP A 4 -6.61 7.15 18.50
CA ASP A 4 -6.81 8.60 18.43
C ASP A 4 -6.05 9.21 17.25
N GLY A 5 -6.71 10.08 16.49
CA GLY A 5 -6.15 10.73 15.29
C GLY A 5 -5.85 9.79 14.12
N VAL A 6 -6.48 8.61 14.06
CA VAL A 6 -6.39 7.69 12.91
C VAL A 6 -7.81 7.40 12.40
N ALA A 7 -7.98 7.44 11.08
CA ALA A 7 -9.21 7.07 10.39
C ALA A 7 -8.90 5.95 9.38
N ALA A 8 -9.75 4.94 9.35
CA ALA A 8 -9.70 3.87 8.36
C ALA A 8 -10.92 4.01 7.44
N GLU A 9 -10.66 4.15 6.15
CA GLU A 9 -11.70 4.33 5.13
C GLU A 9 -11.57 3.27 4.05
N ARG A 10 -12.68 2.97 3.40
CA ARG A 10 -12.76 1.91 2.38
C ARG A 10 -12.72 2.53 1.00
N ILE A 11 -11.92 1.94 0.11
CA ILE A 11 -11.85 2.28 -1.31
C ILE A 11 -12.14 1.00 -2.09
N PHE A 12 -12.95 1.11 -3.15
CA PHE A 12 -13.33 -0.01 -4.00
C PHE A 12 -12.87 0.23 -5.43
N ALA A 13 -12.44 -0.83 -6.11
CA ALA A 13 -12.22 -0.77 -7.55
C ALA A 13 -13.56 -0.44 -8.25
N PRO A 14 -13.62 0.61 -9.08
CA PRO A 14 -14.83 0.88 -9.86
C PRO A 14 -15.04 -0.21 -10.90
N TRP A 15 -16.28 -0.38 -11.32
CA TRP A 15 -16.58 -1.18 -12.51
C TRP A 15 -16.22 -0.39 -13.78
N LEU A 16 -16.17 -1.07 -14.93
CA LEU A 16 -15.62 -0.52 -16.18
C LEU A 16 -16.33 0.77 -16.64
N ASP A 17 -17.65 0.85 -16.48
CA ASP A 17 -18.47 2.00 -16.83
C ASP A 17 -18.20 3.21 -15.91
N ALA A 18 -18.07 2.97 -14.61
CA ALA A 18 -17.71 4.00 -13.65
C ALA A 18 -16.27 4.49 -13.84
N GLU A 19 -15.33 3.58 -14.09
CA GLU A 19 -13.93 3.91 -14.38
C GLU A 19 -13.81 4.82 -15.61
N GLU A 20 -14.51 4.48 -16.69
CA GLU A 20 -14.49 5.29 -17.91
C GLU A 20 -14.93 6.73 -17.64
N ILE A 21 -16.03 6.91 -16.91
CA ILE A 21 -16.53 8.25 -16.53
C ILE A 21 -15.53 8.97 -15.64
N MET A 22 -14.93 8.28 -14.67
CA MET A 22 -13.95 8.86 -13.75
C MET A 22 -12.73 9.37 -14.51
N ARG A 23 -12.19 8.58 -15.45
CA ARG A 23 -11.07 8.98 -16.29
C ARG A 23 -11.43 10.15 -17.21
N GLN A 24 -12.58 10.10 -17.89
CA GLN A 24 -13.04 11.18 -18.78
C GLN A 24 -13.22 12.51 -18.06
N LYS A 25 -13.65 12.47 -16.79
CA LYS A 25 -13.89 13.66 -15.96
C LYS A 25 -12.73 14.00 -15.03
N GLU A 26 -11.60 13.30 -15.14
CA GLU A 26 -10.42 13.46 -14.28
C GLU A 26 -10.75 13.38 -12.77
N ILE A 27 -11.71 12.52 -12.42
CA ILE A 27 -12.11 12.25 -11.04
C ILE A 27 -11.16 11.17 -10.48
N PRO A 28 -10.31 11.48 -9.49
CA PRO A 28 -9.43 10.48 -8.90
C PRO A 28 -10.22 9.44 -8.14
N LEU A 29 -9.64 8.25 -7.96
CA LEU A 29 -10.20 7.24 -7.05
C LEU A 29 -10.31 7.81 -5.63
N PHE A 30 -11.44 7.58 -4.96
CA PHE A 30 -11.76 8.17 -3.66
C PHE A 30 -12.39 7.16 -2.68
N SER A 31 -12.37 7.50 -1.39
CA SER A 31 -12.94 6.69 -0.31
C SER A 31 -14.46 6.75 -0.21
N LEU A 32 -15.06 5.71 0.36
CA LEU A 32 -16.50 5.62 0.51
C LEU A 32 -17.02 6.62 1.55
N GLU A 33 -16.32 6.74 2.68
CA GLU A 33 -16.72 7.49 3.86
C GLU A 33 -16.64 9.00 3.64
N SER A 34 -15.46 9.55 3.34
CA SER A 34 -15.26 11.00 3.23
C SER A 34 -15.14 11.52 1.79
N LYS A 35 -15.09 10.63 0.79
CA LYS A 35 -14.75 10.99 -0.60
C LYS A 35 -13.36 11.60 -0.74
N ALA A 36 -12.46 11.31 0.21
CA ALA A 36 -11.06 11.71 0.11
C ALA A 36 -10.38 10.96 -1.04
N ALA A 37 -9.53 11.67 -1.79
CA ALA A 37 -8.77 11.06 -2.87
C ALA A 37 -7.80 10.01 -2.33
N LEU A 38 -7.58 8.91 -3.05
CA LEU A 38 -6.68 7.83 -2.66
C LEU A 38 -5.27 8.36 -2.34
N LYS A 39 -4.79 9.32 -3.14
CA LYS A 39 -3.49 9.96 -2.96
C LYS A 39 -3.33 10.76 -1.66
N SER A 40 -4.43 11.20 -1.03
CA SER A 40 -4.33 12.00 0.21
C SER A 40 -4.18 11.17 1.48
N PHE A 41 -4.20 9.83 1.38
CA PHE A 41 -4.01 8.95 2.53
C PHE A 41 -2.52 8.81 2.89
N ASP A 42 -2.24 8.52 4.17
CA ASP A 42 -0.89 8.20 4.63
C ASP A 42 -0.48 6.77 4.24
N ILE A 43 -1.45 5.85 4.28
CA ILE A 43 -1.27 4.42 4.03
C ILE A 43 -2.48 3.96 3.20
N VAL A 44 -2.23 3.19 2.15
CA VAL A 44 -3.24 2.48 1.36
C VAL A 44 -2.92 1.00 1.41
N GLY A 45 -3.83 0.22 2.00
CA GLY A 45 -3.67 -1.22 2.16
C GLY A 45 -4.53 -2.03 1.21
N PHE A 46 -3.95 -3.05 0.59
CA PHE A 46 -4.64 -4.03 -0.23
C PHE A 46 -4.61 -5.40 0.43
N SER A 47 -5.77 -6.07 0.48
CA SER A 47 -5.86 -7.47 0.86
C SER A 47 -5.68 -8.34 -0.39
N LEU A 48 -4.57 -9.07 -0.47
CA LEU A 48 -4.18 -9.91 -1.59
C LEU A 48 -4.63 -11.36 -1.29
N THR A 49 -5.85 -11.67 -1.69
CA THR A 49 -6.45 -12.99 -1.49
C THR A 49 -6.12 -13.98 -2.61
N ASN A 50 -5.82 -13.48 -3.82
CA ASN A 50 -5.37 -14.26 -4.98
C ASN A 50 -4.62 -13.35 -5.97
N GLU A 51 -3.99 -13.96 -6.97
CA GLU A 51 -3.19 -13.27 -7.99
C GLU A 51 -4.04 -12.45 -8.98
N LEU A 52 -5.34 -12.75 -9.11
CA LEU A 52 -6.26 -11.98 -9.96
C LEU A 52 -6.50 -10.56 -9.41
N CYS A 53 -6.20 -10.31 -8.14
CA CYS A 53 -6.28 -8.98 -7.54
C CYS A 53 -5.18 -8.03 -8.02
N TYR A 54 -4.07 -8.52 -8.58
CA TYR A 54 -2.91 -7.67 -8.88
C TYR A 54 -3.21 -6.59 -9.93
N THR A 55 -3.93 -6.94 -11.00
CA THR A 55 -4.32 -5.95 -12.02
C THR A 55 -5.23 -4.87 -11.45
N ASN A 56 -6.13 -5.23 -10.54
CA ASN A 56 -6.99 -4.27 -9.86
C ASN A 56 -6.18 -3.32 -8.97
N VAL A 57 -5.16 -3.82 -8.25
CA VAL A 57 -4.27 -2.94 -7.48
C VAL A 57 -3.61 -1.91 -8.40
N LEU A 58 -3.01 -2.34 -9.51
CA LEU A 58 -2.34 -1.44 -10.44
C LEU A 58 -3.31 -0.39 -11.02
N ASN A 59 -4.52 -0.83 -11.39
CA ASN A 59 -5.56 0.06 -11.89
C ASN A 59 -6.00 1.08 -10.84
N MET A 60 -6.18 0.66 -9.59
CA MET A 60 -6.58 1.54 -8.49
C MET A 60 -5.48 2.57 -8.16
N LEU A 61 -4.20 2.18 -8.22
CA LEU A 61 -3.09 3.11 -8.04
C LEU A 61 -3.06 4.17 -9.14
N ASP A 62 -3.15 3.74 -10.40
CA ASP A 62 -3.18 4.62 -11.57
C ASP A 62 -4.37 5.60 -11.52
N LEU A 63 -5.59 5.09 -11.33
CA LEU A 63 -6.80 5.91 -11.21
C LEU A 63 -6.78 6.81 -9.96
N GLY A 64 -6.09 6.39 -8.91
CA GLY A 64 -5.87 7.16 -7.69
C GLY A 64 -4.80 8.25 -7.81
N GLY A 65 -4.10 8.34 -8.95
CA GLY A 65 -3.01 9.30 -9.17
C GLY A 65 -1.72 8.98 -8.41
N VAL A 66 -1.53 7.72 -8.00
CA VAL A 66 -0.33 7.21 -7.33
C VAL A 66 0.51 6.44 -8.33
N ASN A 67 1.84 6.66 -8.32
CA ASN A 67 2.70 5.92 -9.23
C ASN A 67 2.62 4.41 -8.94
N ILE A 68 2.40 3.62 -9.99
CA ILE A 68 2.28 2.18 -9.87
C ILE A 68 3.58 1.56 -9.31
N ARG A 69 4.75 2.09 -9.67
CA ARG A 69 6.04 1.60 -9.19
C ARG A 69 6.44 2.30 -7.89
N SER A 70 6.76 1.51 -6.86
CA SER A 70 7.20 2.03 -5.56
C SER A 70 8.41 2.96 -5.67
N SER A 71 9.39 2.59 -6.51
CA SER A 71 10.60 3.36 -6.76
C SER A 71 10.40 4.74 -7.41
N LEU A 72 9.21 5.03 -7.94
CA LEU A 72 8.87 6.31 -8.58
C LEU A 72 7.88 7.16 -7.77
N ARG A 73 7.52 6.72 -6.56
CA ARG A 73 6.63 7.48 -5.66
C ARG A 73 7.40 8.61 -4.98
N ALA A 74 6.71 9.73 -4.79
CA ALA A 74 7.23 10.88 -4.07
C ALA A 74 7.12 10.67 -2.54
N GLU A 75 7.82 11.50 -1.77
CA GLU A 75 7.78 11.43 -0.29
C GLU A 75 6.39 11.74 0.29
N ASP A 76 5.54 12.47 -0.44
CA ASP A 76 4.18 12.85 -0.04
C ASP A 76 3.09 11.88 -0.50
N ASP A 77 3.40 10.91 -1.38
CA ASP A 77 2.45 9.86 -1.77
C ASP A 77 2.04 8.99 -0.55
N PRO A 78 0.98 8.17 -0.62
CA PRO A 78 0.73 7.14 0.41
C PRO A 78 1.83 6.07 0.42
N LEU A 79 1.99 5.39 1.56
CA LEU A 79 2.63 4.06 1.60
C LEU A 79 1.65 3.00 1.09
N ILE A 80 2.05 2.22 0.09
CA ILE A 80 1.24 1.14 -0.46
C ILE A 80 1.63 -0.18 0.19
N ILE A 81 0.69 -0.78 0.92
CA ILE A 81 0.93 -2.02 1.66
C ILE A 81 0.07 -3.18 1.18
N GLY A 82 0.63 -4.39 1.20
CA GLY A 82 -0.06 -5.62 0.83
C GLY A 82 -0.16 -6.58 2.02
N GLY A 83 -1.34 -7.16 2.25
CA GLY A 83 -1.54 -8.21 3.26
C GLY A 83 -2.32 -9.39 2.70
N GLY A 84 -2.68 -10.35 3.55
CA GLY A 84 -3.43 -11.55 3.17
C GLY A 84 -2.54 -12.70 2.66
N GLY A 85 -3.17 -13.80 2.25
CA GLY A 85 -2.46 -15.06 1.96
C GLY A 85 -1.35 -14.94 0.91
N MET A 86 -1.52 -14.06 -0.09
CA MET A 86 -0.53 -13.85 -1.14
C MET A 86 0.64 -12.94 -0.74
N ALA A 87 0.59 -12.30 0.43
CA ALA A 87 1.74 -11.54 0.94
C ALA A 87 2.98 -12.44 1.13
N ASN A 88 2.79 -13.74 1.38
CA ASN A 88 3.88 -14.71 1.51
C ASN A 88 4.53 -15.11 0.18
N CYS A 89 3.91 -14.79 -0.96
CA CYS A 89 4.40 -15.09 -2.31
C CYS A 89 4.47 -13.80 -3.16
N CYS A 90 4.84 -12.68 -2.53
CA CYS A 90 4.67 -11.35 -3.07
C CYS A 90 5.74 -10.89 -4.07
N GLU A 91 6.82 -11.65 -4.26
CA GLU A 91 7.95 -11.26 -5.11
C GLU A 91 7.55 -10.87 -6.55
N PRO A 92 6.59 -11.54 -7.22
CA PRO A 92 6.14 -11.12 -8.57
C PRO A 92 5.52 -9.72 -8.64
N VAL A 93 5.09 -9.16 -7.50
CA VAL A 93 4.46 -7.83 -7.40
C VAL A 93 5.23 -6.87 -6.50
N ALA A 94 6.43 -7.27 -6.05
CA ALA A 94 7.27 -6.50 -5.12
C ALA A 94 7.54 -5.06 -5.58
N ASP A 95 7.75 -4.86 -6.88
CA ASP A 95 8.02 -3.53 -7.48
C ASP A 95 6.87 -2.52 -7.34
N PHE A 96 5.68 -2.97 -6.95
CA PHE A 96 4.47 -2.16 -6.83
C PHE A 96 4.05 -1.87 -5.39
N PHE A 97 4.71 -2.46 -4.39
CA PHE A 97 4.39 -2.28 -2.98
C PHE A 97 5.58 -1.74 -2.22
N ASP A 98 5.29 -0.96 -1.17
CA ASP A 98 6.32 -0.43 -0.27
C ASP A 98 6.59 -1.39 0.89
N LEU A 99 5.56 -2.11 1.36
CA LEU A 99 5.66 -3.05 2.47
C LEU A 99 4.60 -4.15 2.35
N PHE A 100 4.96 -5.38 2.70
CA PHE A 100 4.04 -6.50 2.88
C PHE A 100 3.92 -6.88 4.35
N LEU A 101 2.69 -7.12 4.79
CA LEU A 101 2.35 -7.68 6.09
C LEU A 101 2.33 -9.21 5.95
N LEU A 102 3.36 -9.87 6.45
CA LEU A 102 3.46 -11.33 6.44
C LEU A 102 2.72 -11.94 7.64
N GLY A 103 2.10 -13.10 7.41
CA GLY A 103 1.36 -13.83 8.46
C GLY A 103 -0.04 -13.29 8.76
N GLU A 104 -0.56 -13.65 9.94
CA GLU A 104 -1.86 -13.20 10.44
C GLU A 104 -1.65 -12.10 11.48
N GLY A 105 -2.15 -10.89 11.23
CA GLY A 105 -1.99 -9.80 12.19
C GLY A 105 -2.89 -8.61 11.90
N GLU A 106 -4.08 -8.61 12.49
CA GLU A 106 -4.90 -7.38 12.61
C GLU A 106 -4.15 -6.30 13.39
N GLU A 107 -3.28 -6.71 14.33
CA GLU A 107 -2.40 -5.82 15.11
C GLU A 107 -1.33 -5.13 14.26
N ALA A 108 -0.85 -5.75 13.18
CA ALA A 108 0.23 -5.19 12.35
C ALA A 108 -0.14 -3.82 11.75
N VAL A 109 -1.40 -3.65 11.36
CA VAL A 109 -1.90 -2.36 10.83
C VAL A 109 -1.91 -1.28 11.90
N VAL A 110 -2.24 -1.64 13.16
CA VAL A 110 -2.25 -0.72 14.31
C VAL A 110 -0.82 -0.27 14.64
N GLU A 111 0.12 -1.21 14.70
CA GLU A 111 1.53 -0.94 14.95
C GLU A 111 2.14 -0.06 13.85
N LEU A 112 1.85 -0.38 12.59
CA LEU A 112 2.31 0.39 11.44
C LEU A 112 1.73 1.81 11.44
N ALA A 113 0.43 1.97 11.71
CA ALA A 113 -0.21 3.28 11.80
C ALA A 113 0.43 4.14 12.90
N GLY A 114 0.75 3.53 14.04
CA GLY A 114 1.49 4.18 15.13
C GLY A 114 2.89 4.65 14.68
N LEU A 115 3.64 3.78 13.99
CA LEU A 115 4.97 4.09 13.47
C LEU A 115 4.93 5.23 12.44
N VAL A 116 4.03 5.17 11.46
CA VAL A 116 3.87 6.20 10.42
C VAL A 116 3.47 7.54 11.05
N LYS A 117 2.51 7.53 11.98
CA LYS A 117 2.08 8.74 12.70
C LYS A 117 3.24 9.39 13.47
N ALA A 118 4.05 8.59 14.16
CA ALA A 118 5.23 9.09 14.87
C ALA A 118 6.30 9.64 13.91
N GLY A 119 6.60 8.92 12.82
CA GLY A 119 7.54 9.34 11.80
C GLY A 119 7.15 10.65 11.12
N LYS A 120 5.88 10.80 10.73
CA LYS A 120 5.37 12.06 10.15
C LYS A 120 5.49 13.23 11.12
N LYS A 121 5.19 13.03 12.40
CA LYS A 121 5.37 14.08 13.43
C LYS A 121 6.84 14.47 13.61
N ALA A 122 7.77 13.54 13.40
CA ALA A 122 9.21 13.76 13.49
C ALA A 122 9.84 14.29 12.18
N GLY A 123 9.07 14.36 11.08
CA GLY A 123 9.61 14.72 9.76
C GLY A 123 10.51 13.64 9.16
N THR A 124 10.35 12.39 9.57
CA THR A 124 11.11 11.24 9.08
C THR A 124 10.71 10.90 7.64
N SER A 125 11.69 10.54 6.81
CA SER A 125 11.43 10.12 5.43
C SER A 125 10.68 8.79 5.38
N LYS A 126 9.99 8.52 4.27
CA LYS A 126 9.34 7.22 4.04
C LYS A 126 10.31 6.06 4.13
N LYS A 127 11.50 6.22 3.56
CA LYS A 127 12.53 5.18 3.55
C LYS A 127 12.98 4.81 4.97
N GLU A 128 13.13 5.81 5.85
CA GLU A 128 13.49 5.59 7.25
C GLU A 128 12.34 4.93 8.03
N ILE A 129 11.08 5.31 7.76
CA ILE A 129 9.91 4.65 8.34
C ILE A 129 9.87 3.17 7.94
N LEU A 130 10.06 2.87 6.66
CA LEU A 130 10.11 1.49 6.16
C LEU A 130 11.28 0.70 6.76
N LEU A 131 12.45 1.34 6.91
CA LEU A 131 13.61 0.71 7.55
C LEU A 131 13.34 0.38 9.02
N GLU A 132 12.69 1.28 9.75
CA GLU A 132 12.31 1.05 11.13
C GLU A 132 11.27 -0.09 11.24
N ALA A 133 10.28 -0.11 10.34
CA ALA A 133 9.30 -1.20 10.28
C ALA A 133 9.98 -2.56 10.09
N ALA A 134 10.88 -2.67 9.10
CA ALA A 134 11.60 -3.90 8.78
C ALA A 134 12.56 -4.37 9.89
N LYS A 135 13.03 -3.46 10.75
CA LYS A 135 13.90 -3.80 11.90
C LYS A 135 13.11 -4.22 13.13
N ARG A 136 11.95 -3.59 13.33
CA ARG A 136 11.18 -3.71 14.56
C ARG A 136 10.17 -4.86 14.51
N PHE A 137 9.64 -5.16 13.33
CA PHE A 137 8.53 -6.09 13.17
C PHE A 137 8.92 -7.27 12.30
N ASP A 138 8.81 -8.48 12.86
CA ASP A 138 9.11 -9.72 12.14
C ASP A 138 8.15 -9.98 10.97
N TRP A 139 6.95 -9.39 11.01
CA TRP A 139 5.95 -9.47 9.95
C TRP A 139 6.21 -8.50 8.79
N ALA A 140 7.11 -7.52 8.92
CA ALA A 140 7.31 -6.47 7.94
C ALA A 140 8.32 -6.88 6.86
N TYR A 141 7.83 -7.23 5.67
CA TYR A 141 8.67 -7.42 4.49
C TYR A 141 8.69 -6.16 3.63
N VAL A 142 9.86 -5.54 3.48
CA VAL A 142 10.06 -4.34 2.65
C VAL A 142 10.91 -4.70 1.44
N PRO A 143 10.33 -4.81 0.23
CA PRO A 143 11.05 -5.30 -0.94
C PRO A 143 12.31 -4.50 -1.30
N ALA A 144 12.29 -3.19 -1.10
CA ALA A 144 13.39 -2.29 -1.45
C ALA A 144 14.71 -2.57 -0.70
N PHE A 145 14.69 -3.37 0.37
CA PHE A 145 15.88 -3.75 1.13
C PHE A 145 16.45 -5.12 0.77
N TYR A 146 15.83 -5.82 -0.18
CA TYR A 146 16.28 -7.13 -0.64
C TYR A 146 16.68 -7.08 -2.13
N LYS A 147 17.57 -7.99 -2.53
CA LYS A 147 17.87 -8.28 -3.93
C LYS A 147 17.57 -9.74 -4.17
N PHE A 148 16.72 -10.02 -5.14
CA PHE A 148 16.41 -11.39 -5.53
C PHE A 148 17.25 -11.82 -6.74
N GLU A 149 17.72 -13.06 -6.72
CA GLU A 149 18.38 -13.70 -7.87
C GLU A 149 17.61 -14.97 -8.23
N TYR A 150 17.11 -15.04 -9.47
CA TYR A 150 16.54 -16.27 -10.00
C TYR A 150 17.69 -17.20 -10.38
N ASN A 151 17.86 -18.31 -9.64
CA ASN A 151 18.70 -19.41 -10.09
C ASN A 151 18.05 -20.07 -11.31
N GLY A 152 18.40 -19.56 -12.49
CA GLY A 152 17.95 -20.09 -13.76
C GLY A 152 18.52 -21.48 -13.99
N SER A 153 17.73 -22.49 -13.65
CA SER A 153 17.85 -23.84 -14.23
C SER A 153 16.45 -24.29 -14.58
N LYS A 154 16.08 -24.08 -15.85
CA LYS A 154 15.11 -24.93 -16.54
C LYS A 154 15.86 -26.09 -17.16
#